data_AF-A0A124DY56-F1
#
_entry.id   AF-A0A124DY56-F1
#
_cell.length_a   1.000
_cell.length_b   1.000
_cell.length_c   1.000
_cell.angle_alpha   90.00
_cell.angle_beta   90.00
_cell.angle_gamma   90.00
#
_symmetry.space_group_name_H-M   'P 1'
#
loop_
_entity.id
_entity.type
_entity.pdbx_description
1 polymer ?
#
loop_
_entity_poly.entity_id
_entity_poly.type
_entity_poly.pdbx_seq_one_letter_code
_entity_poly.pdbx_strand_id
1 'polypeptide(L)'
;MKKRSLPEELLLRQEIARQETLTKLQNAIDDLNSEGALVTLSKLVVRTGLSRSTLNKSHVKKFLMKNKIGKYNLMSVPNEELTEDTEELKMRIVKLTQQLKKETERYKIIKEEQKLLSKNYEFLLGKYHRAVMIAFNHGIPIDIPDIESEKEY
;
A
#
# COMPACT_ATOMS: atom_id res chain seq x y z
N MET A 1 7.07 -58.01 7.50
CA MET A 1 6.05 -57.42 8.40
C MET A 1 4.69 -57.44 7.71
N LYS A 2 3.72 -58.27 8.15
CA LYS A 2 2.37 -58.26 7.59
C LYS A 2 1.70 -56.93 7.95
N LYS A 3 1.32 -56.12 6.95
CA LYS A 3 0.47 -54.94 7.17
C LYS A 3 -0.88 -55.44 7.67
N ARG A 4 -1.26 -55.10 8.90
CA ARG A 4 -2.62 -55.33 9.40
C ARG A 4 -3.56 -54.46 8.57
N SER A 5 -4.36 -55.06 7.70
CA SER A 5 -5.41 -54.35 6.99
C SER A 5 -6.46 -53.88 7.99
N LEU A 6 -6.92 -52.64 7.82
CA LEU A 6 -8.04 -52.13 8.61
C LEU A 6 -9.32 -52.86 8.18
N PRO A 7 -10.21 -53.21 9.12
CA PRO A 7 -11.54 -53.72 8.81
C PRO A 7 -12.28 -52.81 7.82
N GLU A 8 -12.97 -53.40 6.84
CA GLU A 8 -13.68 -52.67 5.78
C GLU A 8 -14.74 -51.71 6.35
N GLU A 9 -15.44 -52.11 7.41
CA GLU A 9 -16.42 -51.27 8.10
C GLU A 9 -15.82 -49.97 8.65
N LEU A 10 -14.59 -50.03 9.17
CA LEU A 10 -13.90 -48.85 9.70
C LEU A 10 -13.48 -47.91 8.58
N LEU A 11 -13.09 -48.43 7.42
CA LEU A 11 -12.75 -47.63 6.25
C LEU A 11 -13.99 -46.89 5.72
N LEU A 12 -15.13 -47.58 5.65
CA LEU A 12 -16.41 -46.98 5.23
C LEU A 12 -16.83 -45.85 6.18
N ARG A 13 -16.79 -46.08 7.50
CA ARG A 13 -17.12 -45.04 8.49
C ARG A 13 -16.20 -43.82 8.39
N GLN A 14 -14.90 -44.03 8.14
CA GLN A 14 -13.96 -42.93 7.96
C GLN A 14 -14.25 -42.13 6.69
N GLU A 15 -14.67 -42.79 5.61
CA GLU A 15 -14.98 -42.11 4.36
C GLU A 15 -16.30 -41.33 4.46
N ILE A 16 -17.33 -41.89 5.08
CA ILE A 16 -18.59 -41.17 5.37
C ILE A 16 -18.29 -39.88 6.14
N ALA A 17 -17.52 -39.96 7.23
CA ALA A 17 -17.16 -38.79 8.03
C ALA A 17 -16.33 -37.76 7.25
N ARG A 18 -15.49 -38.19 6.30
CA ARG A 18 -14.76 -37.28 5.39
C ARG A 18 -15.73 -36.55 4.48
N GLN A 19 -16.64 -37.28 3.83
CA GLN A 19 -17.62 -36.69 2.92
C GLN A 19 -18.51 -35.69 3.64
N GLU A 20 -19.04 -36.02 4.82
CA GLU A 20 -19.83 -35.10 5.65
C GLU A 20 -19.08 -33.79 5.93
N THR A 21 -17.78 -33.88 6.26
CA THR A 21 -16.96 -32.70 6.50
C THR A 21 -16.82 -31.83 5.25
N LEU A 22 -16.64 -32.46 4.08
CA LEU A 22 -16.50 -31.76 2.80
C LEU A 22 -17.83 -31.12 2.36
N THR A 23 -18.96 -31.80 2.54
CA THR A 23 -20.29 -31.27 2.22
C THR A 23 -20.60 -30.04 3.07
N LYS A 24 -20.31 -30.08 4.38
CA LYS A 24 -20.46 -28.92 5.26
C LYS A 24 -19.62 -27.72 4.81
N LEU A 25 -18.40 -27.97 4.34
CA LEU A 25 -17.54 -26.93 3.82
C LEU A 25 -18.08 -26.36 2.51
N GLN A 26 -18.53 -27.21 1.59
CA GLN A 26 -19.12 -26.78 0.32
C GLN A 26 -20.33 -25.87 0.56
N ASN A 27 -21.27 -26.29 1.39
CA ASN A 27 -22.46 -25.48 1.71
C ASN A 27 -22.07 -24.11 2.30
N ALA A 28 -21.10 -24.07 3.23
CA ALA A 28 -20.66 -22.81 3.79
C ALA A 28 -19.92 -21.91 2.79
N ILE A 29 -19.25 -22.49 1.78
CA ILE A 29 -18.66 -21.72 0.68
C ILE A 29 -19.76 -21.12 -0.18
N ASP A 30 -20.77 -21.91 -0.53
CA ASP A 30 -21.89 -21.48 -1.36
C ASP A 30 -22.71 -20.39 -0.67
N ASP A 31 -22.97 -20.52 0.64
CA ASP A 31 -23.62 -19.50 1.46
C ASP A 31 -22.82 -18.19 1.44
N LEU A 32 -21.51 -18.24 1.70
CA LEU A 32 -20.65 -17.06 1.71
C LEU A 32 -20.55 -16.39 0.33
N ASN A 33 -20.53 -17.19 -0.74
CA ASN A 33 -20.54 -16.69 -2.11
C ASN A 33 -21.87 -16.01 -2.45
N SER A 34 -23.00 -16.57 -2.00
CA SER A 34 -24.33 -15.98 -2.20
C SER A 34 -24.49 -14.62 -1.50
N GLU A 35 -23.81 -14.45 -0.36
CA GLU A 35 -23.74 -13.21 0.40
C GLU A 35 -22.76 -12.18 -0.21
N GLY A 36 -22.04 -12.52 -1.29
CA GLY A 36 -20.98 -11.67 -1.86
C GLY A 36 -19.78 -11.50 -0.95
N ALA A 37 -19.63 -12.35 0.07
CA ALA A 37 -18.60 -12.24 1.08
C ALA A 37 -17.34 -13.01 0.66
N LEU A 38 -16.16 -12.40 0.81
CA LEU A 38 -14.90 -13.10 0.58
C LEU A 38 -14.77 -14.34 1.48
N VAL A 39 -14.59 -15.51 0.87
CA VAL A 39 -14.44 -16.79 1.56
C VAL A 39 -13.05 -16.91 2.17
N THR A 40 -12.98 -16.74 3.49
CA THR A 40 -11.75 -16.88 4.28
C THR A 40 -11.86 -18.05 5.25
N LEU A 41 -10.71 -18.61 5.65
CA LEU A 41 -10.65 -19.68 6.66
C LEU A 41 -11.37 -19.29 7.95
N SER A 42 -11.29 -18.03 8.38
CA SER A 42 -11.97 -17.56 9.60
C SER A 42 -13.49 -17.62 9.46
N LYS A 43 -14.02 -17.17 8.32
CA LYS A 43 -15.47 -17.21 8.06
C LYS A 43 -15.97 -18.64 7.92
N LEU A 44 -15.19 -19.53 7.31
CA LEU A 44 -15.54 -20.95 7.23
C LEU A 44 -15.63 -21.59 8.62
N VAL A 45 -14.72 -21.28 9.55
CA VAL A 45 -14.80 -21.75 10.94
C VAL A 45 -16.10 -21.27 11.59
N VAL A 46 -16.42 -19.98 11.44
CA VAL A 46 -17.63 -19.38 12.04
C VAL A 46 -18.90 -20.00 11.46
N ARG A 47 -18.97 -20.21 10.14
CA ARG A 47 -20.16 -20.76 9.47
C ARG A 47 -20.34 -22.26 9.66
N THR A 48 -19.25 -23.03 9.60
CA THR A 48 -19.34 -24.50 9.68
C THR A 48 -19.25 -25.04 11.11
N GLY A 49 -18.78 -24.24 12.07
CA GLY A 49 -18.45 -24.70 13.42
C GLY A 49 -17.26 -25.66 13.48
N LEU A 50 -16.57 -25.90 12.36
CA LEU A 50 -15.41 -26.79 12.32
C LEU A 50 -14.18 -26.12 12.94
N SER A 51 -13.45 -26.87 13.77
CA SER A 51 -12.20 -26.38 14.33
C SER A 51 -11.15 -26.09 13.25
N ARG A 52 -10.24 -25.15 13.54
CA ARG A 52 -9.06 -24.90 12.67
C ARG A 52 -8.22 -26.16 12.45
N SER A 53 -8.15 -27.05 13.43
CA SER A 53 -7.44 -28.33 13.32
C SER A 53 -8.07 -29.24 12.26
N THR A 54 -9.40 -29.25 12.15
CA THR A 54 -10.12 -29.99 11.10
C THR A 54 -9.80 -29.43 9.71
N LEU A 55 -9.76 -28.11 9.57
CA LEU A 55 -9.40 -27.46 8.30
C LEU A 55 -7.95 -27.71 7.86
N ASN A 56 -7.08 -28.06 8.80
CA ASN A 56 -5.68 -28.38 8.52
C ASN A 56 -5.43 -29.84 8.11
N LYS A 57 -6.46 -30.71 8.15
CA LYS A 57 -6.35 -32.11 7.70
C LYS A 57 -6.05 -32.18 6.20
N SER A 58 -5.30 -33.21 5.79
CA SER A 58 -4.82 -33.36 4.40
C SER A 58 -5.95 -33.35 3.37
N HIS A 59 -7.05 -34.08 3.60
CA HIS A 59 -8.19 -34.13 2.67
C HIS A 59 -8.91 -32.78 2.55
N VAL A 60 -9.07 -32.04 3.66
CA VAL A 60 -9.67 -30.69 3.64
C VAL A 60 -8.75 -29.69 2.97
N LYS A 61 -7.44 -29.74 3.22
CA LYS A 61 -6.47 -28.87 2.53
C LYS A 61 -6.54 -29.05 1.01
N LYS A 62 -6.60 -30.30 0.51
CA LYS A 62 -6.77 -30.58 -0.92
C LYS A 62 -8.05 -29.96 -1.47
N PHE A 63 -9.15 -30.05 -0.73
CA PHE A 63 -10.42 -29.43 -1.10
C PHE A 63 -10.35 -27.89 -1.11
N LEU A 64 -9.75 -27.27 -0.11
CA LEU A 64 -9.57 -25.81 -0.05
C LEU A 64 -8.62 -25.28 -1.13
N MET A 65 -7.59 -26.05 -1.49
CA MET A 65 -6.71 -25.76 -2.62
C MET A 65 -7.47 -25.81 -3.96
N LYS A 66 -8.27 -26.87 -4.17
CA LYS A 66 -9.09 -27.02 -5.39
C LYS A 66 -10.04 -25.84 -5.58
N ASN A 67 -10.63 -25.35 -4.50
CA ASN A 67 -11.54 -24.20 -4.51
C ASN A 67 -10.83 -22.83 -4.38
N LYS A 68 -9.49 -22.78 -4.36
CA LYS A 68 -8.68 -21.56 -4.22
C LYS A 68 -9.07 -20.68 -3.02
N ILE A 69 -9.34 -21.27 -1.87
CA ILE A 69 -9.87 -20.56 -0.69
C ILE A 69 -8.76 -20.07 0.25
N GLY A 70 -8.92 -18.84 0.77
CA GLY A 70 -8.06 -18.28 1.80
C GLY A 70 -6.60 -18.15 1.36
N LYS A 71 -5.68 -18.80 2.09
CA LYS A 71 -4.24 -18.79 1.75
C LYS A 71 -3.89 -19.53 0.45
N TYR A 72 -4.83 -20.30 -0.08
CA TYR A 72 -4.71 -20.97 -1.37
C TYR A 72 -5.32 -20.16 -2.51
N ASN A 73 -5.84 -18.97 -2.21
CA ASN A 73 -6.01 -17.89 -3.17
C ASN A 73 -4.66 -17.21 -3.48
N LEU A 74 -3.57 -17.98 -3.43
CA LEU A 74 -2.29 -17.55 -4.00
C LEU A 74 -2.55 -17.47 -5.49
N MET A 75 -2.59 -16.23 -5.95
CA MET A 75 -2.67 -15.83 -7.34
C MET A 75 -2.11 -16.92 -8.25
N SER A 76 -2.97 -17.52 -9.07
CA SER A 76 -2.55 -17.56 -10.47
C SER A 76 -2.42 -16.09 -10.85
N VAL A 77 -1.24 -15.52 -10.61
CA VAL A 77 -0.72 -14.59 -11.60
C VAL A 77 -0.69 -15.51 -12.82
N PRO A 78 -1.55 -15.31 -13.83
CA PRO A 78 -1.25 -15.95 -15.09
C PRO A 78 0.19 -15.53 -15.39
N ASN A 79 1.01 -16.38 -16.00
CA ASN A 79 2.09 -15.82 -16.77
C ASN A 79 1.40 -14.99 -17.87
N GLU A 80 0.97 -13.78 -17.53
CA GLU A 80 0.57 -12.76 -18.47
C GLU A 80 1.87 -12.49 -19.20
N GLU A 81 1.99 -13.09 -20.38
CA GLU A 81 2.70 -12.47 -21.48
C GLU A 81 2.46 -10.97 -21.34
N LEU A 82 3.54 -10.22 -21.07
CA LEU A 82 3.51 -8.77 -20.97
C LEU A 82 2.65 -8.26 -22.12
N THR A 83 1.43 -7.85 -21.82
CA THR A 83 0.62 -7.12 -22.78
C THR A 83 1.37 -5.81 -23.04
N GLU A 84 1.34 -5.30 -24.27
CA GLU A 84 2.05 -4.06 -24.66
C GLU A 84 1.77 -2.92 -23.65
N ASP A 85 0.54 -2.87 -23.13
CA ASP A 85 0.10 -2.00 -22.04
C ASP A 85 0.96 -2.07 -20.76
N THR A 86 1.44 -3.25 -20.36
CA THR A 86 2.29 -3.41 -19.17
C THR A 86 3.71 -2.87 -19.37
N GLU A 87 4.26 -2.96 -20.58
CA GLU A 87 5.56 -2.36 -20.89
C GLU A 87 5.46 -0.84 -21.05
N GLU A 88 4.38 -0.34 -21.65
CA GLU A 88 4.09 1.10 -21.71
C GLU A 88 3.97 1.71 -20.31
N LEU A 89 3.28 1.03 -19.39
CA LEU A 89 3.17 1.45 -18.00
C LEU A 89 4.53 1.47 -17.29
N LYS A 90 5.38 0.46 -17.50
CA LYS A 90 6.75 0.44 -16.96
C LYS A 90 7.60 1.59 -17.50
N MET A 91 7.54 1.85 -18.80
CA MET A 91 8.23 2.97 -19.43
C MET A 91 7.73 4.32 -18.89
N ARG A 92 6.41 4.44 -18.67
CA ARG A 92 5.82 5.63 -18.07
C ARG A 92 6.29 5.84 -16.63
N ILE A 93 6.36 4.78 -15.83
CA ILE A 93 6.90 4.82 -14.47
C ILE A 93 8.34 5.34 -14.52
N VAL A 94 9.22 4.74 -15.33
CA VAL A 94 10.63 5.16 -15.44
C VAL A 94 10.75 6.65 -15.80
N LYS A 95 9.96 7.12 -16.77
CA LYS A 95 9.94 8.53 -17.19
C LYS A 95 9.50 9.46 -16.05
N LEU A 96 8.43 9.10 -15.33
CA LEU A 96 7.94 9.88 -14.19
C LEU A 96 8.96 9.90 -13.05
N THR A 97 9.64 8.79 -12.76
CA THR A 97 10.68 8.73 -11.73
C THR A 97 11.85 9.64 -12.08
N GLN A 98 12.24 9.69 -13.35
CA GLN A 98 13.32 10.56 -13.81
C GLN A 98 12.91 12.04 -13.75
N GLN A 99 11.67 12.39 -14.10
CA GLN A 99 11.13 13.74 -13.95
C GLN A 99 11.11 14.16 -12.48
N LEU A 100 10.61 13.29 -11.59
CA LEU A 100 10.58 13.54 -10.16
C LEU A 100 11.98 13.80 -9.59
N LYS A 101 12.99 13.05 -10.06
CA LYS A 101 14.39 13.26 -9.68
C LYS A 101 14.93 14.61 -10.14
N LYS A 102 14.57 15.08 -11.35
CA LYS A 102 14.98 16.40 -11.83
C LYS A 102 14.34 17.53 -11.04
N GLU A 103 13.04 17.42 -10.77
CA GLU A 103 12.31 18.44 -10.01
C GLU A 103 12.76 18.52 -8.56
N THR A 104 13.12 17.38 -7.94
CA THR A 104 13.69 17.38 -6.58
C THR A 104 15.05 18.07 -6.50
N GLU A 105 15.93 17.91 -7.51
CA GLU A 105 17.20 18.65 -7.55
C GLU A 105 16.98 20.15 -7.80
N ARG A 106 16.06 20.53 -8.70
CA ARG A 106 15.68 21.93 -8.93
C ARG A 106 15.18 22.59 -7.65
N TYR A 107 14.31 21.90 -6.91
CA TYR A 107 13.79 22.39 -5.65
C TYR A 107 14.91 22.64 -4.61
N LYS A 108 15.93 21.78 -4.55
CA LYS A 108 17.08 22.00 -3.65
C LYS A 108 17.85 23.26 -4.02
N ILE A 109 18.14 23.48 -5.30
CA ILE A 109 18.86 24.66 -5.78
C ILE A 109 18.08 25.94 -5.43
N ILE A 110 16.79 25.99 -5.80
CA ILE A 110 15.93 27.15 -5.53
C ILE A 110 15.85 27.44 -4.03
N LYS A 111 15.78 26.40 -3.19
CA LYS A 111 15.76 26.54 -1.74
C LYS A 111 17.05 27.12 -1.18
N GLU A 112 18.19 26.75 -1.75
CA GLU A 112 19.50 27.33 -1.38
C GLU A 112 19.62 28.80 -1.82
N GLU A 113 19.18 29.12 -3.04
CA GLU A 113 19.12 30.49 -3.55
C GLU A 113 18.22 31.38 -2.69
N GLN A 114 17.03 30.91 -2.33
CA GLN A 114 16.12 31.63 -1.44
C GLN A 114 16.75 31.90 -0.07
N LYS A 115 17.47 30.92 0.48
CA LYS A 115 18.19 31.08 1.75
C LYS A 115 19.31 32.11 1.64
N LEU A 116 20.06 32.12 0.54
CA LEU A 116 21.11 33.10 0.29
C LEU A 116 20.52 34.51 0.13
N LEU A 117 19.43 34.63 -0.64
CA LEU A 117 18.74 35.89 -0.86
C LEU A 117 18.20 36.48 0.45
N SER A 118 17.60 35.64 1.31
CA SER A 118 17.13 36.05 2.65
C SER A 118 18.27 36.63 3.49
N LYS A 119 19.44 35.97 3.52
CA LYS A 119 20.62 36.46 4.25
C LYS A 119 21.13 37.79 3.70
N ASN A 120 21.16 37.93 2.37
CA ASN A 120 21.59 39.16 1.73
C ASN A 120 20.64 40.32 2.04
N TYR A 121 19.33 40.04 2.07
CA TYR A 121 18.31 41.02 2.44
C TYR A 121 18.48 41.49 3.89
N GLU A 122 18.64 40.57 4.85
CA GLU A 122 18.90 40.90 6.26
C GLU A 122 20.16 41.76 6.43
N PHE A 123 21.23 41.39 5.72
CA PHE A 123 22.49 42.14 5.75
C PHE A 123 22.34 43.56 5.20
N LEU A 124 21.62 43.71 4.08
CA LEU A 124 21.35 45.00 3.47
C LEU A 124 20.45 45.87 4.37
N LEU A 125 19.42 45.27 4.97
CA LEU A 125 18.54 45.94 5.94
C LEU A 125 19.35 46.48 7.13
N GLY A 126 20.30 45.70 7.64
CA GLY A 126 21.21 46.15 8.70
C GLY A 126 22.11 47.31 8.27
N LYS A 127 22.62 47.32 7.03
CA LYS A 127 23.38 48.46 6.48
C LYS A 127 22.52 49.70 6.33
N TYR A 128 21.31 49.54 5.79
CA TYR A 128 20.35 50.61 5.62
C TYR A 128 19.99 51.24 6.97
N HIS A 129 19.65 50.43 7.97
CA HIS A 129 19.36 50.91 9.32
C HIS A 129 20.51 51.77 9.90
N ARG A 130 21.76 51.31 9.77
CA ARG A 130 22.92 52.10 10.21
C ARG A 130 23.04 53.43 9.47
N ALA A 131 22.88 53.42 8.14
CA ALA A 131 22.94 54.65 7.34
C ALA A 131 21.84 55.64 7.75
N VAL A 132 20.63 55.15 7.99
CA VAL A 132 19.50 55.96 8.48
C VAL A 132 19.82 56.59 9.83
N MET A 133 20.35 55.81 10.78
CA MET A 133 20.71 56.33 12.11
C MET A 133 21.82 57.40 12.02
N ILE A 134 22.79 57.23 11.14
CA ILE A 134 23.84 58.23 10.89
C ILE A 134 23.24 59.51 10.33
N ALA A 135 22.41 59.41 9.27
CA ALA A 135 21.78 60.57 8.65
C ALA A 135 20.88 61.33 9.64
N PHE A 136 20.07 60.62 10.43
CA PHE A 136 19.28 61.19 11.51
C PHE A 136 20.13 61.97 12.53
N ASN A 137 21.23 61.36 13.00
CA ASN A 137 22.15 62.01 13.95
C ASN A 137 22.82 63.28 13.38
N HIS A 138 22.97 63.37 12.05
CA HIS A 138 23.54 64.54 11.37
C HIS A 138 22.45 65.53 10.91
N GLY A 139 21.19 65.33 11.29
CA GLY A 139 20.07 66.20 10.91
C GLY A 139 19.72 66.15 9.41
N ILE A 140 20.15 65.10 8.70
CA ILE A 140 19.85 64.91 7.28
C ILE A 140 18.43 64.33 7.18
N PRO A 141 17.49 64.99 6.47
CA PRO A 141 16.15 64.46 6.26
C PRO A 141 16.21 63.19 5.40
N ILE A 142 15.45 62.16 5.79
CA ILE A 142 15.38 60.87 5.11
C ILE A 142 13.93 60.64 4.71
N ASP A 143 13.66 60.56 3.41
CA ASP A 143 12.38 60.08 2.89
C ASP A 143 12.41 58.55 2.91
N ILE A 144 11.54 57.96 3.74
CA ILE A 144 11.30 56.51 3.75
C ILE A 144 10.11 56.26 2.83
N PRO A 145 10.26 55.53 1.71
CA PRO A 145 9.15 55.23 0.84
C PRO A 145 8.14 54.34 1.60
N ASP A 146 6.87 54.76 1.62
CA ASP A 146 5.75 53.93 2.08
C ASP A 146 5.64 52.72 1.15
N ILE A 147 6.05 51.55 1.62
CA ILE A 147 5.83 50.30 0.93
C ILE A 147 4.44 49.82 1.36
N GLU A 148 3.39 50.38 0.73
CA GLU A 148 2.09 49.71 0.74
C GLU A 148 2.29 48.33 0.14
N SER A 149 2.03 47.30 0.94
CA SER A 149 2.20 45.91 0.53
C SER A 149 1.21 45.60 -0.59
N GLU A 150 1.68 45.56 -1.83
CA GLU A 150 1.00 44.83 -2.90
C GLU A 150 1.00 43.33 -2.55
N LYS A 151 0.02 42.95 -1.72
CA LYS A 151 -0.44 41.58 -1.59
C LYS A 151 -1.39 41.33 -2.75
N GLU A 152 -0.86 40.98 -3.91
CA GLU A 152 -1.63 40.31 -4.95
C GLU A 152 -1.10 38.88 -5.14
N TYR A 153 -1.96 37.96 -4.70
CA TYR A 153 -2.14 36.52 -4.98
C TYR A 153 -0.99 35.69 -5.56
#